data_AF-A0A257NH77-F1
#
_entry.id   AF-A0A257NH77-F1
#
_cell.length_a   1.000
_cell.length_b   1.000
_cell.length_c   1.000
_cell.angle_alpha   90.00
_cell.angle_beta   90.00
_cell.angle_gamma   90.00
#
_symmetry.space_group_name_H-M   'P 1'
#
loop_
_entity.id
_entity.type
_entity.pdbx_description
1 polymer ?
#
loop_
_entity_poly.entity_id
_entity_poly.type
_entity_poly.pdbx_seq_one_letter_code
_entity_poly.pdbx_strand_id
1 'polypeptide(L)'
;GHVLHCPACEHDEVAYNSCRNRHCPKCQASAAKRWLEARQADLLPVEYYHVVFTLPAPISAIAYTNKAVIYNLLFEIAAETLRTIAADPKHLGAQIGATLVLTAIKLSRKI
;
A
#
# COMPACT_ATOMS: atom_id res chain seq x y z
N GLY A 1 -1.18 23.66 21.67
CA GLY A 1 -2.20 22.94 22.44
C GLY A 1 -3.10 23.97 23.08
N HIS A 2 -4.19 23.53 23.68
CA HIS A 2 -5.10 24.33 24.49
C HIS A 2 -5.45 23.53 25.74
N VAL A 3 -5.76 24.25 26.82
CA VAL A 3 -6.30 23.66 28.04
C VAL A 3 -7.78 23.95 28.05
N LEU A 4 -8.60 22.91 28.16
CA LEU A 4 -10.04 23.00 28.35
C LEU A 4 -10.31 22.92 29.85
N HIS A 5 -10.99 23.92 30.41
CA HIS A 5 -11.38 23.94 31.81
C HIS A 5 -12.89 23.80 31.92
N CYS A 6 -13.38 22.87 32.73
CA CYS A 6 -14.80 22.73 33.04
C CYS A 6 -15.16 23.49 34.33
N PRO A 7 -15.94 24.59 34.26
CA PRO A 7 -16.27 25.39 35.45
C PRO A 7 -17.24 24.69 36.41
N ALA A 8 -17.90 23.60 36.00
CA ALA A 8 -18.87 22.88 36.82
C ALA A 8 -18.24 21.78 37.70
N CYS A 9 -17.09 21.23 37.30
CA CYS A 9 -16.41 20.16 38.03
C CYS A 9 -14.90 20.40 38.22
N GLU A 10 -14.40 21.58 37.86
CA GLU A 10 -13.00 22.01 37.96
C GLU A 10 -11.98 21.12 37.23
N HIS A 11 -12.46 20.30 36.28
CA HIS A 11 -11.60 19.41 35.52
C HIS A 11 -10.86 20.16 34.40
N ASP A 12 -9.54 19.97 34.33
CA ASP A 12 -8.68 20.46 33.25
C ASP A 12 -8.27 19.33 32.28
N GLU A 13 -8.54 19.54 30.99
CA GLU A 13 -8.11 18.64 29.92
C GLU A 13 -7.10 19.33 28.99
N VAL A 14 -5.94 18.71 28.79
CA VAL A 14 -4.89 19.23 27.88
C VAL A 14 -5.07 18.67 26.47
N ALA A 15 -5.55 19.49 25.56
CA ALA A 15 -5.69 19.15 24.15
C ALA A 15 -4.50 19.65 23.32
N TYR A 16 -3.85 18.76 22.59
CA TYR A 16 -2.68 19.10 21.77
C TYR A 16 -3.11 19.41 20.33
N ASN A 17 -2.43 20.35 19.67
CA ASN A 17 -2.75 20.70 18.28
C ASN A 17 -2.42 19.52 17.35
N SER A 18 -3.20 19.32 16.30
CA SER A 18 -2.93 18.27 15.31
C SER A 18 -1.57 18.49 14.64
N CYS A 19 -0.69 17.48 14.63
CA CYS A 19 0.66 17.61 14.07
C CYS A 19 0.76 17.24 12.58
N ARG A 20 -0.33 16.79 11.95
CA ARG A 20 -0.39 16.28 10.55
C ARG A 20 0.64 15.20 10.18
N ASN A 21 1.32 14.62 11.17
CA ASN A 21 2.24 13.52 10.97
C ASN A 21 1.45 12.20 10.90
N ARG A 22 1.58 11.48 9.78
CA ARG A 22 0.90 10.19 9.56
C ARG A 22 1.31 9.10 10.56
N HIS A 23 2.49 9.21 11.16
CA HIS A 23 2.97 8.27 12.17
C HIS A 23 2.62 8.70 13.60
N CYS A 24 1.91 9.82 13.78
CA CYS A 24 1.55 10.27 15.12
C CYS A 24 0.52 9.31 15.74
N PRO A 25 0.85 8.65 16.87
CA PRO A 25 -0.05 7.71 17.53
C PRO A 25 -1.27 8.38 18.17
N LYS A 26 -1.34 9.72 18.16
CA LYS A 26 -2.48 10.50 18.67
C LYS A 26 -3.39 11.03 17.57
N CYS A 27 -2.83 11.72 16.58
CA CYS A 27 -3.64 12.48 15.61
C CYS A 27 -4.32 11.61 14.56
N GLN A 28 -3.69 10.51 14.14
CA GLN A 28 -4.19 9.66 13.05
C GLN A 28 -4.42 8.20 13.47
N ALA A 29 -4.02 7.81 14.67
CA ALA A 29 -4.12 6.42 15.10
C ALA A 29 -5.57 5.92 15.20
N SER A 30 -6.49 6.74 15.72
CA SER A 30 -7.89 6.33 15.84
C SER A 30 -8.55 6.17 14.47
N ALA A 31 -8.23 7.06 13.52
CA ALA A 31 -8.69 6.95 12.13
C ALA A 31 -8.09 5.73 11.43
N ALA A 32 -6.78 5.49 11.60
CA ALA A 32 -6.11 4.31 11.06
C ALA A 32 -6.68 3.01 11.65
N LYS A 33 -6.96 2.96 12.96
CA LYS A 33 -7.57 1.82 13.62
C LYS A 33 -8.98 1.53 13.10
N ARG A 34 -9.84 2.55 13.01
CA ARG A 34 -11.19 2.39 12.42
C ARG A 34 -11.12 1.91 10.98
N TRP A 35 -10.18 2.41 10.19
CA TRP A 35 -9.98 1.97 8.82
C TRP A 35 -9.54 0.50 8.77
N LEU A 36 -8.59 0.09 9.61
CA LEU A 36 -8.12 -1.29 9.70
C LEU A 36 -9.26 -2.24 10.08
N GLU A 37 -10.01 -1.93 11.14
CA GLU A 37 -11.15 -2.74 11.59
C GLU A 37 -12.20 -2.91 10.48
N ALA A 38 -12.52 -1.84 9.75
CA ALA A 38 -13.49 -1.88 8.66
C ALA A 38 -13.02 -2.71 7.47
N ARG A 39 -11.71 -2.83 7.25
CA ARG A 39 -11.11 -3.59 6.12
C ARG A 39 -10.69 -5.00 6.51
N GLN A 40 -10.61 -5.32 7.81
CA GLN A 40 -10.19 -6.64 8.27
C GLN A 40 -11.16 -7.74 7.83
N ALA A 41 -12.46 -7.42 7.71
CA ALA A 41 -13.47 -8.33 7.17
C ALA A 41 -13.32 -8.59 5.66
N ASP A 42 -12.64 -7.70 4.93
CA ASP A 42 -12.40 -7.85 3.48
C ASP A 42 -11.17 -8.74 3.19
N LEU A 43 -10.42 -9.14 4.22
CA LEU A 43 -9.28 -10.04 4.08
C LEU A 43 -9.78 -11.48 3.89
N LEU A 44 -9.33 -12.12 2.81
CA LEU A 44 -9.59 -13.53 2.58
C LEU A 44 -8.87 -14.36 3.66
N PRO A 45 -9.50 -15.42 4.22
CA PRO A 45 -8.91 -16.28 5.23
C PRO A 45 -7.92 -17.28 4.61
N VAL A 46 -7.00 -16.78 3.80
CA VAL A 46 -5.97 -17.54 3.09
C VAL A 46 -4.63 -16.85 3.28
N GLU A 47 -3.55 -17.63 3.26
CA GLU A 47 -2.21 -17.06 3.18
C GLU A 47 -2.06 -16.31 1.86
N TYR A 48 -1.68 -15.05 1.93
CA TYR A 48 -1.38 -14.23 0.76
C TYR A 48 -0.01 -13.62 0.88
N TYR A 49 0.69 -13.53 -0.26
CA TYR A 49 2.02 -12.94 -0.34
C TYR A 49 1.97 -11.71 -1.23
N HIS A 50 2.66 -10.66 -0.82
CA HIS A 50 2.82 -9.46 -1.64
C HIS A 50 4.19 -9.49 -2.32
N VAL A 51 4.19 -9.69 -3.64
CA VAL A 51 5.40 -9.74 -4.47
C VAL A 51 5.52 -8.44 -5.25
N VAL A 52 6.69 -7.80 -5.19
CA VAL A 52 6.95 -6.53 -5.86
C VAL A 52 7.92 -6.72 -7.02
N PHE A 53 7.44 -6.48 -8.24
CA PHE A 53 8.28 -6.40 -9.43
C PHE A 53 8.69 -4.95 -9.66
N THR A 54 10.00 -4.68 -9.59
CA THR A 54 10.53 -3.34 -9.86
C THR A 54 11.03 -3.27 -11.29
N LEU A 55 10.47 -2.34 -12.07
CA LEU A 55 10.93 -2.09 -13.44
C LEU A 55 12.29 -1.38 -13.41
N PRO A 56 13.33 -1.90 -14.08
CA PRO A 56 14.63 -1.23 -14.16
C PRO A 56 14.52 0.18 -14.74
N ALA A 57 15.37 1.10 -14.26
CA ALA A 57 15.33 2.51 -14.66
C ALA A 57 15.36 2.76 -16.18
N PRO A 58 16.18 2.06 -16.99
CA PRO A 58 16.16 2.24 -18.45
C PRO A 58 14.81 1.91 -19.09
N ILE A 59 14.13 0.88 -18.60
CA ILE A 59 12.82 0.45 -19.11
C ILE A 59 11.72 1.40 -18.60
N SER A 60 11.86 1.89 -17.37
CA SER A 60 10.95 2.90 -16.81
C SER A 60 10.97 4.21 -17.62
N ALA A 61 12.13 4.62 -18.13
CA ALA A 61 12.25 5.81 -18.97
C ALA A 61 11.45 5.71 -20.28
N ILE A 62 11.43 4.53 -20.92
CA ILE A 62 10.65 4.29 -22.15
C ILE A 62 9.17 4.01 -21.88
N ALA A 63 8.83 3.53 -20.68
CA ALA A 63 7.45 3.30 -20.27
C ALA A 63 6.62 4.58 -20.27
N TYR A 64 7.25 5.74 -20.01
CA TYR A 64 6.53 7.02 -19.96
C TYR A 64 5.88 7.40 -21.30
N THR A 65 6.54 7.07 -22.42
CA THR A 65 6.03 7.36 -23.77
C THR A 65 5.23 6.20 -24.34
N ASN A 66 5.45 4.96 -23.87
CA ASN A 66 4.83 3.74 -24.40
C ASN A 66 3.97 3.01 -23.36
N LYS A 67 3.25 3.75 -22.50
CA LYS A 67 2.57 3.21 -21.30
C LYS A 67 1.72 1.99 -21.57
N ALA A 68 0.84 2.04 -22.57
CA ALA A 68 -0.08 0.95 -22.87
C ALA A 68 0.67 -0.35 -23.15
N VAL A 69 1.66 -0.31 -24.04
CA VAL A 69 2.45 -1.49 -24.43
C VAL A 69 3.26 -2.01 -23.24
N ILE A 70 4.02 -1.13 -22.58
CA ILE A 70 4.94 -1.55 -21.51
C ILE A 70 4.19 -2.06 -20.28
N TYR A 71 3.09 -1.41 -19.89
CA TYR A 71 2.34 -1.85 -18.70
C TYR A 71 1.56 -3.13 -18.98
N ASN A 72 1.00 -3.32 -20.17
CA ASN A 72 0.38 -4.60 -20.55
C ASN A 72 1.40 -5.74 -20.50
N LEU A 73 2.57 -5.56 -21.13
CA LEU A 73 3.65 -6.55 -21.07
C LEU A 73 4.11 -6.82 -19.62
N LEU A 74 4.23 -5.79 -18.79
CA LEU A 74 4.61 -5.95 -17.39
C LEU A 74 3.60 -6.82 -16.63
N PHE A 75 2.30 -6.58 -16.82
CA PHE A 75 1.25 -7.39 -16.20
C PHE A 75 1.26 -8.84 -16.70
N GLU A 76 1.37 -9.04 -18.01
CA GLU A 76 1.40 -10.38 -18.62
C GLU A 76 2.61 -11.19 -18.12
N ILE A 77 3.81 -10.60 -18.18
CA ILE A 77 5.05 -11.25 -17.76
C ILE A 77 5.05 -11.52 -16.26
N ALA A 78 4.57 -10.59 -15.43
CA ALA A 78 4.47 -10.82 -13.98
C ALA A 78 3.51 -11.98 -13.67
N ALA A 79 2.35 -12.02 -14.31
CA ALA A 79 1.38 -13.10 -14.12
C ALA A 79 1.89 -14.45 -14.63
N GLU A 80 2.59 -14.48 -15.77
CA GLU A 80 3.27 -15.69 -16.26
C GLU A 80 4.35 -16.16 -15.30
N THR A 81 5.25 -15.27 -14.88
CA THR A 81 6.35 -15.59 -13.95
C THR A 81 5.83 -16.20 -12.66
N LEU A 82 4.79 -15.59 -12.07
CA LEU A 82 4.17 -16.08 -10.84
C LEU A 82 3.55 -17.48 -11.04
N ARG A 83 2.82 -17.70 -12.13
CA ARG A 83 2.22 -19.01 -12.44
C ARG A 83 3.27 -20.09 -12.68
N THR A 84 4.34 -19.77 -13.41
CA THR A 84 5.43 -20.70 -13.70
C THR A 84 6.15 -21.14 -12.43
N ILE A 85 6.51 -20.19 -11.55
CA ILE A 85 7.20 -20.52 -10.30
C ILE A 85 6.26 -21.27 -9.34
N ALA A 86 4.99 -20.84 -9.24
CA ALA A 86 4.03 -21.48 -8.35
C ALA A 86 3.72 -22.93 -8.75
N ALA A 87 3.69 -23.22 -10.05
CA ALA A 87 3.44 -24.57 -10.56
C ALA A 87 4.60 -25.55 -10.33
N ASP A 88 5.83 -25.07 -10.10
CA ASP A 88 6.99 -25.94 -9.86
C ASP A 88 6.85 -26.67 -8.52
N PRO A 89 6.82 -28.03 -8.49
CA PRO A 89 6.75 -28.82 -7.27
C PRO A 89 7.93 -28.64 -6.30
N LYS A 90 9.08 -28.14 -6.77
CA LYS A 90 10.22 -27.80 -5.90
C LYS A 90 9.99 -26.50 -5.12
N HIS A 91 9.02 -25.70 -5.55
CA HIS A 91 8.62 -24.45 -4.92
C HIS A 91 7.27 -24.63 -4.24
N LEU A 92 6.18 -24.16 -4.84
CA LEU A 92 4.83 -24.23 -4.26
C LEU A 92 4.03 -25.44 -4.76
N GLY A 93 4.26 -25.89 -6.00
CA GLY A 93 3.53 -26.99 -6.61
C GLY A 93 2.01 -26.78 -6.72
N ALA A 94 1.54 -25.53 -6.84
CA ALA A 94 0.13 -25.18 -6.80
C ALA A 94 -0.29 -24.22 -7.90
N GLN A 95 -1.57 -24.25 -8.26
CA GLN A 95 -2.19 -23.23 -9.08
C GLN A 95 -2.61 -22.05 -8.21
N ILE A 96 -2.14 -20.84 -8.53
CA ILE A 96 -2.41 -19.62 -7.77
C ILE A 96 -3.33 -18.66 -8.53
N GLY A 97 -4.06 -17.85 -7.77
CA GLY A 97 -4.66 -16.60 -8.24
C GLY A 97 -3.80 -15.42 -7.83
N ALA A 98 -3.74 -14.37 -8.66
CA ALA A 98 -3.01 -13.14 -8.36
C ALA A 98 -3.85 -11.91 -8.72
N THR A 99 -3.82 -10.90 -7.86
CA THR A 99 -4.30 -9.55 -8.18
C THR A 99 -3.08 -8.66 -8.38
N LEU A 100 -2.96 -8.04 -9.55
CA LEU A 100 -1.83 -7.18 -9.88
C LEU A 100 -2.26 -5.72 -9.83
N VAL A 101 -1.47 -4.89 -9.15
CA VAL A 101 -1.69 -3.45 -9.03
C VAL A 101 -0.42 -2.73 -9.46
N LEU A 102 -0.56 -1.74 -10.34
CA LEU A 102 0.56 -0.92 -10.80
C LEU A 102 0.64 0.38 -10.00
N THR A 103 1.81 0.65 -9.42
CA THR A 103 2.12 1.95 -8.82
C THR A 103 3.13 2.68 -9.71
N ALA A 104 2.70 3.73 -10.39
CA ALA A 104 3.58 4.57 -11.21
C ALA A 104 3.93 5.86 -10.46
N ILE A 105 5.14 5.94 -9.91
CA ILE A 105 5.67 7.17 -9.32
C ILE A 105 6.21 8.03 -10.47
N LYS A 106 5.60 9.19 -10.71
CA LYS A 106 6.23 10.21 -11.56
C LYS A 106 7.48 10.70 -10.84
N LEU A 107 8.64 10.18 -11.24
CA LEU A 107 9.90 10.85 -10.97
C LEU A 107 9.84 12.18 -11.72
N SER A 108 9.46 13.24 -11.01
CA SER A 108 9.67 14.61 -11.47
C SER A 108 11.14 14.68 -11.88
N ARG A 109 11.42 14.77 -13.18
CA ARG A 109 12.72 15.19 -13.66
C ARG A 109 12.96 16.56 -13.04
N LYS A 110 13.71 16.62 -11.94
CA LYS A 110 14.40 17.85 -11.54
C LYS A 110 15.43 18.05 -12.64
N ILE A 111 15.06 18.82 -13.66
CA ILE A 111 15.98 19.56 -14.50
C ILE A 111 16.16 20.90 -13.81
#